data_AF-A0A341A942-F1
#
_entry.id   AF-A0A341A942-F1
#
_cell.length_a   1.000
_cell.length_b   1.000
_cell.length_c   1.000
_cell.angle_alpha   90.00
_cell.angle_beta   90.00
_cell.angle_gamma   90.00
#
_symmetry.space_group_name_H-M   'P 1'
#
loop_
_entity.id
_entity.type
_entity.pdbx_description
1 polymer ?
#
loop_
_entity_poly.entity_id
_entity_poly.type
_entity_poly.pdbx_seq_one_letter_code
_entity_poly.pdbx_strand_id
1 'polypeptide(L)'
;MKVMKSKSTWAQNPSCSIMVFRPTKEEFNDFDKYIAYMESQGAHRAGLAKVIPPQDWKARKTYDDIDDILIAAPLQQVISGHAGVFTQHHKKKKAMTVREYRRLTNSEKHQTPFYSDFEELERKYWKTRPYDSPVYGADVSGSLYTPTHF
;
A
#
# COMPACT_ATOMS: atom_id res chain seq x y z
N MET A 1 51.23 -1.46 22.17
CA MET A 1 50.11 -1.91 21.32
C MET A 1 48.80 -1.54 22.00
N LYS A 2 47.99 -0.63 21.43
CA LYS A 2 46.66 -0.29 21.96
C LYS A 2 45.67 -1.30 21.40
N VAL A 3 45.02 -2.06 22.28
CA VAL A 3 43.93 -2.97 21.91
C VAL A 3 42.77 -2.11 21.39
N MET A 4 42.47 -2.23 20.10
CA MET A 4 41.26 -1.67 19.52
C MET A 4 40.07 -2.42 20.10
N LYS A 5 39.27 -1.75 20.93
CA LYS A 5 37.98 -2.28 21.37
C LYS A 5 37.09 -2.44 20.14
N SER A 6 36.72 -3.68 19.84
CA SER A 6 35.66 -4.03 18.90
C SER A 6 34.41 -3.20 19.23
N LYS A 7 33.98 -2.34 18.32
CA LYS A 7 32.64 -1.72 18.40
C LYS A 7 31.65 -2.88 18.39
N SER A 8 30.94 -3.10 19.50
CA SER A 8 29.84 -4.06 19.54
C SER A 8 28.84 -3.65 18.47
N THR A 9 28.81 -4.37 17.35
CA THR A 9 27.80 -4.23 16.30
C THR A 9 26.50 -4.78 16.85
N TRP A 10 25.81 -4.01 17.69
CA TRP A 10 24.43 -4.32 18.01
C TRP A 10 23.64 -4.21 16.71
N ALA A 11 23.01 -5.32 16.31
CA ALA A 11 22.22 -5.35 15.09
C ALA A 11 21.11 -4.29 15.21
N GLN A 12 21.06 -3.35 14.26
CA GLN A 12 19.99 -2.35 14.21
C GLN A 12 18.64 -3.06 14.07
N ASN A 13 17.60 -2.46 14.67
CA ASN A 13 16.24 -3.02 14.72
C ASN A 13 16.18 -4.50 15.17
N PRO A 14 16.62 -4.84 16.39
CA PRO A 14 16.65 -6.23 16.88
C PRO A 14 15.26 -6.87 17.01
N SER A 15 14.22 -6.06 17.20
CA SER A 15 12.82 -6.51 17.31
C SER A 15 12.12 -6.67 15.95
N CYS A 16 12.80 -6.37 14.84
CA CYS A 16 12.23 -6.41 13.49
C CYS A 16 10.93 -5.59 13.36
N SER A 17 10.84 -4.42 14.01
CA SER A 17 9.65 -3.57 13.95
C SER A 17 9.58 -2.82 12.63
N ILE A 18 8.35 -2.59 12.13
CA ILE A 18 8.10 -1.75 10.96
C ILE A 18 8.53 -0.31 11.28
N MET A 19 9.43 0.23 10.47
CA MET A 19 9.99 1.57 10.66
C MET A 19 9.25 2.60 9.80
N VAL A 20 9.12 3.83 10.30
CA VAL A 20 8.55 4.98 9.59
C VAL A 20 9.63 6.03 9.37
N PHE A 21 9.90 6.39 8.12
CA PHE A 21 10.89 7.37 7.70
C PHE A 21 10.23 8.65 7.17
N ARG A 22 10.88 9.79 7.38
CA ARG A 22 10.41 11.13 6.98
C ARG A 22 11.58 11.92 6.39
N PRO A 23 12.02 11.60 5.15
CA PRO A 23 13.15 12.25 4.52
C PRO A 23 12.98 13.76 4.39
N THR A 24 14.09 14.49 4.44
CA THR A 24 14.11 15.85 3.89
C THR A 24 14.03 15.82 2.36
N LYS A 25 13.84 16.98 1.73
CA LYS A 25 13.85 17.09 0.27
C LYS A 25 15.17 16.61 -0.33
N GLU A 26 16.28 16.95 0.32
CA GLU A 26 17.64 16.58 -0.11
C GLU A 26 17.84 15.06 -0.02
N GLU A 27 17.36 14.44 1.06
CA GLU A 27 17.42 12.98 1.24
C GLU A 27 16.50 12.23 0.27
N PHE A 28 15.38 12.84 -0.13
CA PHE A 28 14.38 12.23 -1.02
C PHE A 28 14.77 12.26 -2.51
N ASN A 29 15.84 12.99 -2.88
CA ASN A 29 16.25 13.13 -4.28
C ASN A 29 16.90 11.87 -4.87
N ASP A 30 17.50 11.01 -4.04
CA ASP A 30 18.23 9.82 -4.47
C ASP A 30 17.59 8.57 -3.87
N PHE A 31 16.79 7.89 -4.69
CA PHE A 31 16.02 6.71 -4.27
C PHE A 31 16.94 5.59 -3.76
N ASP A 32 17.93 5.18 -4.56
CA ASP A 32 18.81 4.05 -4.24
C ASP A 32 19.61 4.32 -2.96
N LYS A 33 20.11 5.55 -2.81
CA LYS A 33 20.81 5.97 -1.59
C LYS A 33 19.88 5.95 -0.37
N TYR A 34 18.62 6.37 -0.51
CA TYR A 34 17.69 6.37 0.61
C TYR A 34 17.24 4.96 0.99
N ILE A 35 17.08 4.04 0.02
CA ILE A 35 16.89 2.61 0.30
C ILE A 35 18.05 2.07 1.13
N ALA A 36 19.30 2.26 0.67
CA ALA A 36 20.49 1.80 1.38
C ALA A 36 20.59 2.38 2.81
N TYR A 37 20.21 3.65 2.99
CA TYR A 37 20.11 4.26 4.32
C TYR A 37 19.07 3.58 5.21
N MET A 38 17.86 3.33 4.72
CA MET A 38 16.83 2.63 5.51
C MET A 38 17.29 1.22 5.89
N GLU A 39 17.97 0.52 4.97
CA GLU A 39 18.55 -0.79 5.26
C GLU A 39 19.65 -0.73 6.32
N SER A 40 20.50 0.31 6.31
CA SER A 40 21.53 0.51 7.34
C SER A 40 20.94 0.77 8.73
N GLN A 41 19.70 1.27 8.81
CA GLN A 41 18.95 1.40 10.07
C GLN A 41 18.21 0.11 10.48
N GLY A 42 18.30 -0.96 9.68
CA GLY A 42 17.66 -2.26 9.96
C GLY A 42 16.19 -2.35 9.52
N ALA A 43 15.70 -1.46 8.64
CA ALA A 43 14.30 -1.47 8.21
C ALA A 43 13.91 -2.77 7.47
N HIS A 44 14.83 -3.30 6.67
CA HIS A 44 14.63 -4.55 5.91
C HIS A 44 14.29 -5.75 6.79
N ARG A 45 14.69 -5.75 8.06
CA ARG A 45 14.44 -6.85 8.99
C ARG A 45 12.96 -7.06 9.29
N ALA A 46 12.13 -6.02 9.14
CA ALA A 46 10.69 -6.12 9.30
C ALA A 46 9.97 -6.64 8.05
N GLY A 47 10.63 -6.68 6.89
CA GLY A 47 10.01 -6.97 5.59
C GLY A 47 9.10 -5.86 5.03
N LEU A 48 8.87 -4.79 5.80
CA LEU A 48 8.07 -3.63 5.41
C LEU A 48 8.59 -2.37 6.11
N ALA A 49 8.63 -1.26 5.36
CA ALA A 49 8.90 0.08 5.89
C ALA A 49 7.92 1.09 5.29
N LYS A 50 7.65 2.18 6.02
CA LYS A 50 6.82 3.30 5.54
C LYS A 50 7.69 4.52 5.35
N VAL A 51 7.63 5.13 4.16
CA VAL A 51 8.26 6.43 3.89
C VAL A 51 7.15 7.46 3.72
N ILE A 52 7.19 8.55 4.49
CA ILE A 52 6.29 9.70 4.35
C ILE A 52 7.10 10.78 3.62
N PRO A 53 6.73 11.14 2.37
CA PRO A 53 7.52 12.08 1.58
C PRO A 53 7.55 13.49 2.19
N PRO A 54 8.51 14.34 1.76
CA PRO A 54 8.51 15.76 2.12
C PRO A 54 7.18 16.44 1.79
N GLN A 55 6.77 17.41 2.61
CA GLN A 55 5.43 18.02 2.52
C GLN A 55 5.17 18.78 1.20
N ASP A 56 6.22 19.29 0.55
CA ASP A 56 6.14 20.00 -0.74
C ASP A 56 6.15 19.04 -1.94
N TRP A 57 6.49 17.77 -1.75
CA TRP A 57 6.52 16.78 -2.81
C TRP A 57 5.12 16.30 -3.18
N LYS A 58 4.82 16.25 -4.48
CA LYS A 58 3.55 15.74 -5.03
C LYS A 58 3.82 14.91 -6.28
N ALA A 59 3.21 13.73 -6.37
CA ALA A 59 3.31 12.87 -7.56
C ALA A 59 2.65 13.48 -8.80
N ARG A 60 1.56 14.25 -8.60
CA ARG A 60 0.81 14.99 -9.63
C ARG A 60 0.05 16.16 -9.02
N LYS A 61 -0.46 17.06 -9.88
CA LYS A 61 -1.18 18.28 -9.45
C LYS A 61 -2.60 18.01 -8.96
N THR A 62 -3.38 17.22 -9.69
CA THR A 62 -4.79 16.86 -9.40
C THR A 62 -5.09 15.45 -9.90
N TYR A 63 -6.16 14.82 -9.39
CA TYR A 63 -6.68 13.52 -9.86
C TYR A 63 -8.07 13.66 -10.54
N ASP A 64 -8.49 14.87 -10.93
CA ASP A 64 -9.83 15.11 -11.51
C ASP A 64 -10.05 14.42 -12.87
N ASP A 65 -8.98 14.06 -13.56
CA ASP A 65 -8.92 13.52 -14.93
C ASP A 65 -8.80 11.99 -15.00
N ILE A 66 -8.93 11.28 -13.88
CA ILE A 66 -8.72 9.81 -13.84
C ILE A 66 -9.96 8.99 -14.20
N ASP A 67 -11.12 9.63 -14.34
CA ASP A 67 -12.42 8.96 -14.44
C ASP A 67 -12.54 8.02 -15.64
N ASP A 68 -11.91 8.36 -16.76
CA ASP A 68 -12.01 7.63 -18.02
C ASP A 68 -10.92 6.54 -18.17
N ILE A 69 -10.06 6.36 -17.16
CA ILE A 69 -9.08 5.25 -17.14
C ILE A 69 -9.83 3.92 -17.16
N LEU A 70 -9.43 3.03 -18.07
CA LEU A 70 -10.04 1.72 -18.26
C LEU A 70 -9.42 0.68 -17.33
N ILE A 71 -10.25 0.02 -16.53
CA ILE A 71 -9.92 -1.22 -15.83
C ILE A 71 -10.34 -2.37 -16.76
N ALA A 72 -9.39 -2.90 -17.52
CA ALA A 72 -9.68 -3.88 -18.58
C ALA A 72 -10.21 -5.23 -18.06
N ALA A 73 -9.71 -5.67 -16.89
CA ALA A 73 -10.09 -6.97 -16.31
C ALA A 73 -10.31 -6.89 -14.79
N PRO A 74 -11.40 -6.25 -14.31
CA PRO A 74 -11.70 -6.19 -12.89
C PRO A 74 -11.91 -7.60 -12.32
N LEU A 75 -11.40 -7.84 -11.11
CA LEU A 75 -11.39 -9.16 -10.47
C LEU A 75 -12.34 -9.19 -9.29
N GLN A 76 -13.44 -9.94 -9.39
CA GLN A 76 -14.27 -10.23 -8.23
C GLN A 76 -13.55 -11.25 -7.33
N GLN A 77 -13.32 -10.88 -6.08
CA GLN A 77 -12.56 -11.66 -5.11
C GLN A 77 -13.49 -12.56 -4.30
N VAL A 78 -13.70 -13.78 -4.79
CA VAL A 78 -14.54 -14.79 -4.15
C VAL A 78 -13.74 -15.52 -3.08
N ILE A 79 -14.29 -15.62 -1.88
CA ILE A 79 -13.63 -16.26 -0.73
C ILE A 79 -14.20 -17.66 -0.50
N SER A 80 -13.35 -18.58 -0.05
CA SER A 80 -13.75 -19.90 0.44
C SER A 80 -12.97 -20.22 1.71
N GLY A 81 -13.66 -20.63 2.77
CA GLY A 81 -13.09 -20.85 4.11
C GLY A 81 -13.81 -20.06 5.20
N HIS A 82 -13.36 -20.19 6.44
CA HIS A 82 -13.98 -19.57 7.61
C HIS A 82 -12.98 -19.41 8.77
N ALA A 83 -13.39 -18.72 9.84
CA ALA A 83 -12.64 -18.62 11.11
C ALA A 83 -11.19 -18.12 10.96
N GLY A 84 -10.96 -17.13 10.09
CA GLY A 84 -9.63 -16.52 9.88
C GLY A 84 -8.73 -17.26 8.89
N VAL A 85 -9.16 -18.40 8.35
CA VAL A 85 -8.41 -19.16 7.33
C VAL A 85 -9.26 -19.31 6.08
N PHE A 86 -8.79 -18.73 4.98
CA PHE A 86 -9.52 -18.74 3.72
C PHE A 86 -8.61 -18.69 2.49
N THR A 87 -9.11 -19.20 1.38
CA THR A 87 -8.55 -18.98 0.04
C THR A 87 -9.33 -17.89 -0.68
N GLN A 88 -8.65 -17.17 -1.57
CA GLN A 88 -9.27 -16.19 -2.44
C GLN A 88 -9.10 -16.62 -3.90
N HIS A 89 -10.20 -16.63 -4.64
CA HIS A 89 -10.25 -16.90 -6.07
C HIS A 89 -10.72 -15.66 -6.83
N HIS A 90 -10.19 -15.46 -8.03
CA HIS A 90 -10.51 -14.32 -8.87
C HIS A 90 -11.47 -14.72 -9.99
N LYS A 91 -12.63 -14.06 -10.04
CA LYS A 91 -13.57 -14.14 -11.16
C LYS A 91 -13.51 -12.86 -11.96
N LYS A 92 -13.05 -12.95 -13.21
CA LYS A 92 -13.00 -11.81 -14.13
C LYS A 92 -14.41 -11.23 -14.35
N LYS A 93 -14.51 -9.91 -14.36
CA LYS A 93 -15.72 -9.13 -14.68
C LYS A 93 -15.52 -8.40 -16.01
N LYS A 94 -16.60 -7.84 -16.55
CA LYS A 94 -16.52 -6.97 -17.73
C LYS A 94 -15.68 -5.73 -17.39
N ALA A 95 -14.97 -5.23 -18.40
CA ALA A 95 -14.21 -3.99 -18.29
C ALA A 95 -15.11 -2.84 -17.80
N MET A 96 -14.54 -1.92 -17.05
CA MET A 96 -15.22 -0.73 -16.55
C MET A 96 -14.25 0.43 -16.42
N THR A 97 -14.74 1.66 -16.47
CA THR A 97 -13.92 2.85 -16.19
C THR A 97 -13.72 3.04 -14.68
N VAL A 98 -12.73 3.85 -14.29
CA VAL A 98 -12.56 4.26 -12.88
C VAL A 98 -13.80 4.99 -12.37
N ARG A 99 -14.50 5.78 -13.21
CA ARG A 99 -15.78 6.42 -12.86
C ARG A 99 -16.83 5.37 -12.47
N GLU A 100 -17.00 4.33 -13.27
CA GLU A 100 -17.94 3.23 -13.01
C GLU A 100 -17.54 2.45 -11.76
N TYR A 101 -16.25 2.16 -11.59
CA TYR A 101 -15.72 1.48 -10.41
C TYR A 101 -15.94 2.29 -9.14
N ARG A 102 -15.69 3.59 -9.14
CA ARG A 102 -15.97 4.49 -7.99
C ARG A 102 -17.46 4.48 -7.62
N ARG A 103 -18.35 4.50 -8.62
CA ARG A 103 -19.80 4.37 -8.38
C ARG A 103 -20.15 3.01 -7.77
N LEU A 104 -19.53 1.93 -8.23
CA LEU A 104 -19.70 0.59 -7.68
C LEU A 104 -19.26 0.52 -6.22
N THR A 105 -18.05 0.99 -5.89
CA THR A 105 -17.50 0.92 -4.52
C THR A 105 -18.24 1.81 -3.53
N ASN A 106 -18.86 2.90 -3.99
CA ASN A 106 -19.68 3.79 -3.14
C ASN A 106 -21.17 3.41 -3.13
N SER A 107 -21.56 2.31 -3.76
CA SER A 107 -22.93 1.80 -3.66
C SER A 107 -23.21 1.25 -2.26
N GLU A 108 -24.48 1.23 -1.85
CA GLU A 108 -24.89 0.71 -0.54
C GLU A 108 -24.32 -0.69 -0.22
N LYS A 109 -24.19 -1.53 -1.26
CA LYS A 109 -23.67 -2.88 -1.15
C LYS A 109 -22.16 -2.97 -0.88
N HIS A 110 -21.37 -2.01 -1.33
CA HIS A 110 -19.89 -2.11 -1.32
C HIS A 110 -19.20 -1.01 -0.51
N GLN A 111 -19.93 0.04 -0.13
CA GLN A 111 -19.38 1.14 0.65
C GLN A 111 -18.83 0.64 1.99
N THR A 112 -17.83 1.35 2.49
CA THR A 112 -17.27 1.09 3.81
C THR A 112 -18.38 1.19 4.87
N PRO A 113 -18.54 0.19 5.76
CA PRO A 113 -19.49 0.29 6.84
C PRO A 113 -19.07 1.42 7.79
N PHE A 114 -20.00 1.96 8.58
CA PHE A 114 -19.66 2.90 9.66
C PHE A 114 -18.64 2.27 10.63
N TYR A 115 -17.68 3.04 11.14
CA TYR A 115 -16.72 2.63 12.17
C TYR A 115 -16.18 3.85 12.95
N SER A 116 -15.76 3.65 14.21
CA SER A 116 -15.17 4.68 15.08
C SER A 116 -13.66 4.83 14.88
N ASP A 117 -12.96 3.72 14.67
CA ASP A 117 -11.50 3.65 14.59
C ASP A 117 -11.03 2.48 13.71
N PHE A 118 -9.73 2.44 13.42
CA PHE A 118 -9.16 1.41 12.55
C PHE A 118 -9.23 0.01 13.14
N GLU A 119 -9.23 -0.15 14.47
CA GLU A 119 -9.34 -1.47 15.11
C GLU A 119 -10.74 -2.04 14.93
N GLU A 120 -11.78 -1.20 15.02
CA GLU A 120 -13.15 -1.60 14.73
C GLU A 120 -13.33 -1.99 13.27
N LEU A 121 -12.76 -1.20 12.35
CA LEU A 121 -12.79 -1.52 10.92
C LEU A 121 -12.04 -2.82 10.61
N GLU A 122 -10.90 -3.07 11.25
CA GLU A 122 -10.15 -4.32 11.11
C GLU A 122 -10.95 -5.53 11.63
N ARG A 123 -11.59 -5.41 12.82
CA ARG A 123 -12.47 -6.46 13.34
C ARG A 123 -13.62 -6.76 12.37
N LYS A 124 -14.23 -5.71 11.80
CA LYS A 124 -15.30 -5.85 10.79
C LYS A 124 -14.77 -6.56 9.55
N TYR A 125 -13.62 -6.15 9.02
CA TYR A 125 -12.98 -6.77 7.87
C TYR A 125 -12.81 -8.29 8.09
N TRP A 126 -12.12 -8.73 9.14
CA TRP A 126 -11.87 -10.16 9.36
C TRP A 126 -13.15 -10.96 9.65
N LYS A 127 -14.15 -10.33 10.28
CA LYS A 127 -15.44 -10.95 10.57
C LYS A 127 -16.30 -11.14 9.32
N THR A 128 -16.33 -10.17 8.40
CA THR A 128 -17.26 -10.17 7.26
C THR A 128 -16.63 -10.59 5.94
N ARG A 129 -15.29 -10.54 5.82
CA ARG A 129 -14.56 -10.84 4.57
C ARG A 129 -15.01 -12.12 3.85
N PRO A 130 -15.32 -13.25 4.54
CA PRO A 130 -15.78 -14.46 3.87
C PRO A 130 -17.18 -14.36 3.21
N TYR A 131 -18.02 -13.42 3.64
CA TYR A 131 -19.39 -13.27 3.14
C TYR A 131 -19.50 -12.29 1.96
N ASP A 132 -18.46 -11.49 1.75
CA ASP A 132 -18.42 -10.48 0.70
C ASP A 132 -17.49 -10.88 -0.45
N SER A 133 -17.83 -10.42 -1.65
CA SER A 133 -17.04 -10.64 -2.86
C SER A 133 -16.77 -9.31 -3.58
N PRO A 134 -15.88 -8.46 -3.02
CA PRO A 134 -15.57 -7.15 -3.60
C PRO A 134 -14.93 -7.31 -4.98
N VAL A 135 -15.05 -6.27 -5.80
CA VAL A 135 -14.37 -6.18 -7.10
C VAL A 135 -13.08 -5.40 -6.91
N TYR A 136 -11.98 -5.89 -7.46
CA TYR A 136 -10.66 -5.28 -7.39
C TYR A 136 -10.14 -4.93 -8.78
N GLY A 137 -9.84 -3.65 -9.02
CA GLY A 137 -9.23 -3.15 -10.26
C GLY A 137 -7.71 -3.28 -10.26
N ALA A 138 -7.22 -4.52 -10.17
CA ALA A 138 -5.79 -4.82 -10.13
C ALA A 138 -5.15 -4.83 -11.53
N ASP A 139 -3.81 -4.85 -11.55
CA ASP A 139 -2.99 -5.15 -12.74
C ASP A 139 -3.25 -4.22 -13.95
N VAL A 140 -3.65 -2.98 -13.68
CA VAL A 140 -3.83 -1.93 -14.70
C VAL A 140 -2.47 -1.34 -15.05
N SER A 141 -1.97 -1.63 -16.26
CA SER A 141 -0.72 -1.03 -16.75
C SER A 141 -0.87 0.48 -16.96
N GLY A 142 0.02 1.27 -16.34
CA GLY A 142 0.05 2.72 -16.48
C GLY A 142 0.79 3.39 -15.32
N SER A 143 0.89 4.72 -15.37
CA SER A 143 1.40 5.54 -14.27
C SER A 143 0.53 6.78 -14.10
N LEU A 144 0.30 7.18 -12.86
CA LEU A 144 -0.37 8.45 -12.53
C LEU A 144 0.62 9.56 -12.18
N TYR A 145 1.93 9.31 -12.22
CA TYR A 145 2.93 10.35 -12.04
C TYR A 145 2.90 11.33 -13.22
N THR A 146 2.99 12.63 -12.94
CA THR A 146 3.19 13.62 -14.01
C THR A 146 4.48 13.26 -14.76
N PRO A 147 4.48 13.19 -16.10
CA PRO A 147 5.70 13.01 -16.86
C PRO A 147 6.69 14.13 -16.51
N THR A 148 7.90 13.76 -16.11
CA THR A 148 9.02 14.69 -16.12
C THR A 148 9.38 14.92 -17.58
N HIS A 149 9.11 16.12 -18.11
CA HIS A 149 9.72 16.52 -19.37
C HIS A 149 11.25 16.51 -19.15
N PHE A 150 11.93 15.52 -19.72
CA PHE A 150 13.37 15.56 -19.92
C PHE A 150 13.66 16.30 -21.22
#